data_AF-A0A290U7B6-F1
#
_entry.id   AF-A0A290U7B6-F1
#
_cell.length_a   1.000
_cell.length_b   1.000
_cell.length_c   1.000
_cell.angle_alpha   90.00
_cell.angle_beta   90.00
_cell.angle_gamma   90.00
#
_symmetry.space_group_name_H-M   'P 1'
#
loop_
_entity.id
_entity.type
_entity.pdbx_description
1 polymer ?
#
loop_
_entity_poly.entity_id
_entity_poly.type
_entity_poly.pdbx_seq_one_letter_code
_entity_poly.pdbx_strand_id
1 'polypeptide(L)'
;MPSGENQFYVDKPSRGENYGAYVADELVEFTRKMFPLSYKKEDTFIAGLSMGGYGALINGLKYHETFSHIGAFSPGLMIDDIASRSELLSVTGWSMDFYGNSFGGIDTIKNSDKDYYYLIDQLLENKKEIPKIYLPIGTDDFLLESVRGFKSFVDKREVPLTYIEDDGGHEWDFWDKYVKNFLEWLPLEEKGNYLNSGNVAEHGFRDADAQKAQAALVAWFEETLKK
;
A
#
# COMPACT_ATOMS: atom_id res chain seq x y z
N MET A 1 4.92 -9.76 -2.57
CA MET A 1 4.54 -9.14 -1.28
C MET A 1 4.58 -10.19 -0.16
N PRO A 2 4.74 -9.82 1.12
CA PRO A 2 4.48 -10.77 2.22
C PRO A 2 3.05 -11.32 2.09
N SER A 3 2.83 -12.61 2.39
CA SER A 3 1.49 -13.20 2.27
C SER A 3 0.53 -12.54 3.25
N GLY A 4 -0.64 -12.12 2.75
CA GLY A 4 -1.77 -11.62 3.52
C GLY A 4 -3.02 -12.48 3.38
N GLU A 5 -2.92 -13.70 2.81
CA GLU A 5 -3.99 -14.71 2.68
C GLU A 5 -5.34 -14.19 2.11
N ASN A 6 -5.30 -13.20 1.21
CA ASN A 6 -6.50 -12.51 0.70
C ASN A 6 -7.37 -11.84 1.78
N GLN A 7 -6.75 -11.36 2.86
CA GLN A 7 -7.39 -10.77 4.04
C GLN A 7 -7.20 -9.24 4.13
N PHE A 8 -6.97 -8.54 3.01
CA PHE A 8 -6.85 -7.07 2.95
C PHE A 8 -5.79 -6.45 3.88
N TYR A 9 -4.88 -7.26 4.42
CA TYR A 9 -3.85 -6.83 5.37
C TYR A 9 -4.41 -6.12 6.60
N VAL A 10 -5.59 -6.54 7.08
CA VAL A 10 -6.21 -6.02 8.30
C VAL A 10 -6.10 -6.99 9.46
N ASP A 11 -6.20 -6.46 10.67
CA ASP A 11 -6.16 -7.28 11.87
C ASP A 11 -7.54 -7.81 12.27
N LYS A 12 -7.57 -9.10 12.58
CA LYS A 12 -8.71 -9.80 13.18
C LYS A 12 -8.26 -10.48 14.48
N PRO A 13 -8.12 -9.74 15.61
CA PRO A 13 -7.58 -10.28 16.84
C PRO A 13 -8.36 -11.47 17.40
N SER A 14 -9.68 -11.51 17.21
CA SER A 14 -10.54 -12.61 17.64
C SER A 14 -10.25 -13.94 16.92
N ARG A 15 -9.55 -13.89 15.78
CA ARG A 15 -9.13 -15.06 14.99
C ARG A 15 -7.62 -15.30 15.03
N GLY A 16 -6.85 -14.44 15.71
CA GLY A 16 -5.38 -14.47 15.68
C GLY A 16 -4.79 -14.12 14.31
N GLU A 17 -5.58 -13.51 13.43
CA GLU A 17 -5.21 -13.18 12.04
C GLU A 17 -4.83 -11.69 11.95
N ASN A 18 -3.69 -11.32 12.51
CA ASN A 18 -3.23 -9.93 12.61
C ASN A 18 -2.29 -9.56 11.45
N TYR A 19 -2.80 -9.59 10.22
CA TYR A 19 -1.99 -9.32 9.03
C TYR A 19 -1.48 -7.88 8.94
N GLY A 20 -2.21 -6.92 9.51
CA GLY A 20 -1.78 -5.53 9.55
C GLY A 20 -0.58 -5.35 10.47
N ALA A 21 -0.67 -5.83 11.71
CA ALA A 21 0.45 -5.84 12.64
C ALA A 21 1.66 -6.61 12.10
N TYR A 22 1.43 -7.75 11.45
CA TYR A 22 2.48 -8.53 10.82
C TYR A 22 3.27 -7.71 9.79
N VAL A 23 2.59 -7.04 8.84
CA VAL A 23 3.30 -6.29 7.77
C VAL A 23 3.85 -4.94 8.25
N ALA A 24 3.18 -4.29 9.19
CA ALA A 24 3.48 -2.92 9.59
C ALA A 24 4.45 -2.80 10.78
N ASP A 25 4.55 -3.84 11.59
CA ASP A 25 5.37 -3.85 12.81
C ASP A 25 6.36 -5.04 12.77
N GLU A 26 5.86 -6.27 12.83
CA GLU A 26 6.73 -7.45 12.99
C GLU A 26 7.73 -7.61 11.85
N LEU A 27 7.28 -7.50 10.60
CA LEU A 27 8.12 -7.64 9.42
C LEU A 27 9.13 -6.49 9.30
N VAL A 28 8.74 -5.27 9.66
CA VAL A 28 9.62 -4.09 9.65
C VAL A 28 10.73 -4.29 10.69
N GLU A 29 10.37 -4.65 11.92
CA GLU A 29 11.34 -4.89 12.98
C GLU A 29 12.23 -6.11 12.72
N PHE A 30 11.69 -7.16 12.11
CA PHE A 30 12.46 -8.32 11.71
C PHE A 30 13.50 -7.95 10.64
N THR A 31 13.09 -7.22 9.59
CA THR A 31 14.00 -6.84 8.51
C THR A 31 15.09 -5.87 8.96
N ARG A 32 14.79 -4.92 9.87
CA ARG A 32 15.78 -4.03 10.50
C ARG A 32 16.83 -4.77 11.33
N LYS A 33 16.48 -5.92 11.92
CA LYS A 33 17.44 -6.78 12.64
C LYS A 33 18.33 -7.60 11.70
N MET A 34 17.84 -7.90 10.50
CA MET A 34 18.54 -8.73 9.51
C MET A 34 19.41 -7.92 8.55
N PHE A 35 19.04 -6.67 8.28
CA PHE A 35 19.67 -5.80 7.29
C PHE A 35 19.91 -4.40 7.89
N PRO A 36 20.91 -3.65 7.39
CA PRO A 36 21.20 -2.29 7.87
C PRO A 36 20.16 -1.28 7.36
N LEU A 37 18.90 -1.44 7.76
CA LEU A 37 17.78 -0.57 7.41
C LEU A 37 17.63 0.54 8.44
N SER A 38 17.15 1.70 8.00
CA SER A 38 16.90 2.83 8.88
C SER A 38 15.74 2.55 9.85
N TYR A 39 15.87 3.09 11.06
CA TYR A 39 14.81 3.15 12.07
C TYR A 39 14.00 4.45 12.01
N LYS A 40 14.39 5.38 11.13
CA LYS A 40 13.71 6.66 10.96
C LYS A 40 12.41 6.47 10.18
N LYS A 41 11.36 7.15 10.62
CA LYS A 41 10.06 7.20 9.92
C LYS A 41 10.23 7.77 8.51
N GLU A 42 11.07 8.78 8.36
CA GLU A 42 11.33 9.50 7.11
C GLU A 42 11.92 8.62 6.02
N ASP A 43 12.55 7.50 6.40
CA ASP A 43 13.19 6.53 5.50
C ASP A 43 12.36 5.25 5.32
N THR A 44 11.16 5.20 5.91
CA THR A 44 10.31 4.00 5.93
C THR A 44 9.00 4.27 5.18
N PHE A 45 8.76 3.49 4.12
CA PHE A 45 7.64 3.67 3.19
C PHE A 45 6.84 2.37 3.04
N ILE A 46 5.55 2.49 2.72
CA ILE A 46 4.67 1.34 2.43
C ILE A 46 3.96 1.55 1.11
N ALA A 47 3.81 0.49 0.31
CA ALA A 47 3.11 0.55 -0.96
C ALA A 47 2.43 -0.77 -1.31
N GLY A 48 1.36 -0.70 -2.09
CA GLY A 48 0.65 -1.87 -2.59
C GLY A 48 -0.39 -1.54 -3.65
N LEU A 49 -0.82 -2.56 -4.39
CA LEU A 49 -1.80 -2.45 -5.48
C LEU A 49 -3.12 -3.16 -5.15
N SER A 50 -4.26 -2.67 -5.63
CA SER A 50 -5.58 -3.31 -5.46
C SER A 50 -5.90 -3.57 -3.98
N MET A 51 -6.13 -4.83 -3.59
CA MET A 51 -6.25 -5.24 -2.19
C MET A 51 -5.03 -4.84 -1.33
N GLY A 52 -3.83 -4.94 -1.88
CA GLY A 52 -2.60 -4.47 -1.24
C GLY A 52 -2.53 -2.95 -1.14
N GLY A 53 -3.15 -2.21 -2.07
CA GLY A 53 -3.24 -0.75 -2.00
C GLY A 53 -4.16 -0.27 -0.89
N TYR A 54 -5.27 -0.97 -0.69
CA TYR A 54 -6.08 -0.81 0.52
C TYR A 54 -5.26 -1.11 1.78
N GLY A 55 -4.54 -2.24 1.80
CA GLY A 55 -3.69 -2.64 2.92
C GLY A 55 -2.59 -1.62 3.24
N ALA A 56 -1.92 -1.08 2.23
CA ALA A 56 -0.90 -0.04 2.38
C ALA A 56 -1.50 1.25 2.96
N LEU A 57 -2.68 1.65 2.51
CA LEU A 57 -3.38 2.82 3.05
C LEU A 57 -3.78 2.63 4.51
N ILE A 58 -4.46 1.53 4.84
CA ILE A 58 -4.88 1.24 6.22
C ILE A 58 -3.68 1.17 7.16
N ASN A 59 -2.65 0.40 6.80
CA ASN A 59 -1.50 0.21 7.69
C ASN A 59 -0.60 1.44 7.76
N GLY A 60 -0.45 2.19 6.68
CA GLY A 60 0.26 3.46 6.72
C GLY A 60 -0.43 4.47 7.65
N LEU A 61 -1.76 4.56 7.63
CA LEU A 61 -2.53 5.43 8.52
C LEU A 61 -2.52 4.92 9.97
N LYS A 62 -2.75 3.63 10.19
CA LYS A 62 -2.80 3.00 11.52
C LYS A 62 -1.44 3.04 12.22
N TYR A 63 -0.36 2.79 11.48
CA TYR A 63 1.03 2.80 11.95
C TYR A 63 1.77 4.05 11.43
N HIS A 64 1.12 5.21 11.52
CA HIS A 64 1.64 6.48 11.00
C HIS A 64 2.94 6.97 11.65
N GLU A 65 3.34 6.40 12.80
CA GLU A 65 4.65 6.67 13.41
C GLU A 65 5.76 5.81 12.77
N THR A 66 5.41 4.72 12.09
CA THR A 66 6.35 3.85 11.37
C THR A 66 6.60 4.34 9.95
N PHE A 67 5.56 4.76 9.23
CA PHE A 67 5.64 5.10 7.80
C PHE A 67 5.51 6.61 7.56
N SER A 68 6.38 7.15 6.72
CA SER A 68 6.28 8.56 6.26
C SER A 68 5.51 8.71 4.95
N HIS A 69 5.50 7.69 4.10
CA HIS A 69 4.88 7.74 2.77
C HIS A 69 4.10 6.46 2.45
N ILE A 70 2.97 6.63 1.77
CA ILE A 70 2.04 5.57 1.36
C ILE A 70 1.88 5.61 -0.17
N GLY A 71 2.14 4.50 -0.85
CA GLY A 71 1.79 4.30 -2.26
C GLY A 71 0.60 3.36 -2.42
N ALA A 72 -0.57 3.89 -2.73
CA ALA A 72 -1.80 3.11 -2.89
C ALA A 72 -2.22 3.07 -4.37
N PHE A 73 -1.85 2.01 -5.08
CA PHE A 73 -2.04 1.88 -6.54
C PHE A 73 -3.35 1.17 -6.83
N SER A 74 -4.25 1.79 -7.60
CA SER A 74 -5.60 1.27 -7.86
C SER A 74 -6.25 0.63 -6.62
N PRO A 75 -6.28 1.30 -5.45
CA PRO A 75 -6.57 0.62 -4.19
C PRO A 75 -8.04 0.19 -4.10
N GLY A 76 -8.28 -0.98 -3.50
CA GLY A 76 -9.61 -1.57 -3.29
C GLY A 76 -10.44 -0.83 -2.23
N LEU A 77 -10.76 0.44 -2.45
CA LEU A 77 -11.44 1.34 -1.51
C LEU A 77 -12.96 1.15 -1.54
N MET A 78 -13.42 -0.08 -1.31
CA MET A 78 -14.82 -0.49 -1.53
C MET A 78 -15.65 -0.55 -0.24
N ILE A 79 -15.26 0.08 0.86
CA ILE A 79 -15.95 -0.11 2.15
C ILE A 79 -17.40 0.39 2.12
N ASP A 80 -17.69 1.44 1.33
CA ASP A 80 -19.06 1.94 1.13
C ASP A 80 -19.88 0.99 0.26
N ASP A 81 -19.27 0.42 -0.78
CA ASP A 81 -19.87 -0.59 -1.64
C ASP A 81 -20.19 -1.87 -0.87
N ILE A 82 -19.28 -2.32 0.00
CA ILE A 82 -19.46 -3.48 0.90
C ILE A 82 -20.62 -3.22 1.87
N ALA A 83 -20.66 -2.04 2.50
CA ALA A 83 -21.73 -1.69 3.44
C ALA A 83 -23.09 -1.60 2.76
N SER A 84 -23.15 -1.03 1.55
CA SER A 84 -24.39 -0.87 0.78
C SER A 84 -24.78 -2.10 -0.05
N ARG A 85 -23.92 -3.12 -0.12
CA ARG A 85 -24.07 -4.29 -1.00
C ARG A 85 -24.28 -3.89 -2.47
N SER A 86 -23.47 -2.94 -2.91
CA SER A 86 -23.50 -2.38 -4.26
C SER A 86 -23.29 -3.46 -5.33
N GLU A 87 -23.95 -3.30 -6.48
CA GLU A 87 -23.74 -4.16 -7.66
C GLU A 87 -22.28 -4.09 -8.16
N LEU A 88 -21.54 -3.03 -7.83
CA LEU A 88 -20.11 -2.90 -8.13
C LEU A 88 -19.31 -4.11 -7.61
N LEU A 89 -19.69 -4.70 -6.48
CA LEU A 89 -18.97 -5.86 -5.94
C LEU A 89 -19.05 -7.10 -6.85
N SER A 90 -20.04 -7.18 -7.74
CA SER A 90 -20.12 -8.27 -8.70
C SER A 90 -18.96 -8.28 -9.69
N VAL A 91 -18.37 -7.11 -9.99
CA VAL A 91 -17.25 -6.98 -10.93
C VAL A 91 -15.96 -7.59 -10.37
N THR A 92 -15.86 -7.71 -9.05
CA THR A 92 -14.68 -8.26 -8.38
C THR A 92 -14.67 -9.79 -8.38
N GLY A 93 -15.84 -10.41 -8.60
CA GLY A 93 -16.02 -11.87 -8.54
C GLY A 93 -15.99 -12.46 -7.12
N TRP A 94 -15.90 -11.64 -6.07
CA TRP A 94 -15.88 -12.10 -4.67
C TRP A 94 -17.27 -12.09 -4.04
N SER A 95 -17.54 -13.08 -3.19
CA SER A 95 -18.81 -13.15 -2.45
C SER A 95 -18.84 -12.19 -1.26
N MET A 96 -20.03 -11.85 -0.78
CA MET A 96 -20.17 -11.11 0.49
C MET A 96 -19.58 -11.88 1.68
N ASP A 97 -19.60 -13.21 1.65
CA ASP A 97 -18.96 -14.05 2.67
C ASP A 97 -17.43 -13.91 2.65
N PHE A 98 -16.83 -13.75 1.47
CA PHE A 98 -15.41 -13.44 1.36
C PHE A 98 -15.10 -12.12 2.07
N TYR A 99 -15.82 -11.03 1.73
CA TYR A 99 -15.61 -9.74 2.40
C TYR A 99 -15.86 -9.81 3.91
N GLY A 100 -16.93 -10.49 4.34
CA GLY A 100 -17.21 -10.72 5.74
C GLY A 100 -16.07 -11.45 6.45
N ASN A 101 -15.48 -12.47 5.83
CA ASN A 101 -14.33 -13.16 6.40
C ASN A 101 -13.07 -12.31 6.41
N SER A 102 -12.77 -11.61 5.30
CA SER A 102 -11.60 -10.74 5.16
C SER A 102 -11.52 -9.68 6.24
N PHE A 103 -12.65 -9.07 6.57
CA PHE A 103 -12.72 -7.98 7.56
C PHE A 103 -13.12 -8.42 8.98
N GLY A 104 -13.48 -9.68 9.20
CA GLY A 104 -13.94 -10.17 10.51
C GLY A 104 -15.38 -9.82 10.83
N GLY A 105 -16.17 -9.57 9.79
CA GLY A 105 -17.56 -9.12 9.81
C GLY A 105 -17.69 -7.77 9.11
N ILE A 106 -18.65 -7.64 8.19
CA ILE A 106 -18.87 -6.39 7.44
C ILE A 106 -19.21 -5.24 8.39
N ASP A 107 -20.02 -5.51 9.41
CA ASP A 107 -20.44 -4.51 10.41
C ASP A 107 -19.29 -4.04 11.31
N THR A 108 -18.11 -4.67 11.21
CA THR A 108 -16.91 -4.27 11.97
C THR A 108 -16.04 -3.27 11.21
N ILE A 109 -16.35 -2.98 9.94
CA ILE A 109 -15.52 -2.12 9.09
C ILE A 109 -15.66 -0.65 9.52
N LYS A 110 -16.88 -0.11 9.51
CA LYS A 110 -17.11 1.33 9.74
C LYS A 110 -16.68 1.79 11.12
N ASN A 111 -16.09 2.98 11.18
CA ASN A 111 -15.59 3.59 12.43
C ASN A 111 -14.59 2.69 13.19
N SER A 112 -13.73 1.99 12.46
CA SER A 112 -12.75 1.06 13.03
C SER A 112 -11.35 1.26 12.43
N ASP A 113 -10.40 0.45 12.87
CA ASP A 113 -9.05 0.37 12.30
C ASP A 113 -8.99 -0.20 10.87
N LYS A 114 -10.14 -0.50 10.28
CA LYS A 114 -10.34 -0.95 8.88
C LYS A 114 -11.03 0.13 8.05
N ASP A 115 -11.32 1.29 8.61
CA ASP A 115 -11.99 2.37 7.90
C ASP A 115 -10.99 3.51 7.68
N TYR A 116 -10.53 3.66 6.43
CA TYR A 116 -9.57 4.69 6.07
C TYR A 116 -10.13 6.11 6.26
N TYR A 117 -11.46 6.32 6.20
CA TYR A 117 -12.06 7.61 6.51
C TYR A 117 -11.94 7.90 8.01
N TYR A 118 -12.30 6.91 8.83
CA TYR A 118 -12.21 7.02 10.28
C TYR A 118 -10.77 7.26 10.74
N LEU A 119 -9.80 6.51 10.20
CA LEU A 119 -8.39 6.68 10.55
C LEU A 119 -7.88 8.09 10.23
N ILE A 120 -8.23 8.64 9.06
CA ILE A 120 -7.86 10.02 8.71
C ILE A 120 -8.49 11.03 9.67
N ASP A 121 -9.79 10.90 9.95
CA ASP A 121 -10.49 11.78 10.90
C ASP A 121 -9.84 11.72 12.29
N GLN A 122 -9.49 10.54 12.78
CA GLN A 122 -8.78 10.38 14.05
C GLN A 122 -7.40 11.03 14.05
N LEU A 123 -6.62 10.90 12.97
CA LEU A 123 -5.30 11.56 12.90
C LEU A 123 -5.44 13.08 12.92
N LEU A 124 -6.42 13.64 12.20
CA LEU A 124 -6.68 15.08 12.18
C LEU A 124 -7.14 15.60 13.55
N GLU A 125 -8.12 14.93 14.17
CA GLU A 125 -8.64 15.28 15.50
C GLU A 125 -7.53 15.29 16.57
N ASN A 126 -6.62 14.31 16.49
CA ASN A 126 -5.50 14.17 17.41
C ASN A 126 -4.26 14.97 17.00
N LYS A 127 -4.35 15.79 15.94
CA LYS A 127 -3.26 16.63 15.41
C LYS A 127 -1.99 15.82 15.10
N LYS A 128 -2.18 14.60 14.60
CA LYS A 128 -1.11 13.72 14.17
C LYS A 128 -0.75 14.01 12.72
N GLU A 129 0.53 13.83 12.40
CA GLU A 129 0.99 13.92 11.02
C GLU A 129 0.46 12.71 10.23
N ILE A 130 -0.20 12.98 9.11
CA ILE A 130 -0.64 11.98 8.16
C ILE A 130 0.52 11.69 7.20
N PRO A 131 0.90 10.41 6.97
CA PRO A 131 1.90 10.06 5.97
C PRO A 131 1.49 10.60 4.59
N LYS A 132 2.46 11.03 3.77
CA LYS A 132 2.14 11.52 2.43
C LYS A 132 1.57 10.40 1.59
N ILE A 133 0.50 10.67 0.85
CA ILE A 133 -0.23 9.65 0.09
C ILE A 133 -0.02 9.87 -1.41
N TYR A 134 0.40 8.81 -2.11
CA TYR A 134 0.51 8.71 -3.55
C TYR A 134 -0.56 7.73 -4.07
N LEU A 135 -1.44 8.21 -4.94
CA LEU A 135 -2.70 7.54 -5.30
C LEU A 135 -2.93 7.57 -6.81
N PRO A 136 -2.27 6.68 -7.58
CA PRO A 136 -2.53 6.51 -9.00
C PRO A 136 -3.71 5.56 -9.24
N ILE A 137 -4.57 5.90 -10.21
CA ILE A 137 -5.71 5.10 -10.66
C ILE A 137 -5.93 5.25 -12.16
N GLY A 138 -6.26 4.16 -12.84
CA GLY A 138 -6.55 4.15 -14.27
C GLY A 138 -7.95 4.67 -14.57
N THR A 139 -8.13 5.38 -15.69
CA THR A 139 -9.44 5.90 -16.14
C THR A 139 -10.43 4.80 -16.53
N ASP A 140 -9.94 3.60 -16.86
CA ASP A 140 -10.74 2.40 -17.18
C ASP A 140 -10.79 1.39 -16.02
N ASP A 141 -10.24 1.73 -14.84
CA ASP A 141 -10.24 0.86 -13.67
C ASP A 141 -11.63 0.84 -13.01
N PHE A 142 -12.14 -0.35 -12.69
CA PHE A 142 -13.45 -0.50 -12.05
C PHE A 142 -13.52 0.11 -10.64
N LEU A 143 -12.37 0.41 -10.02
CA LEU A 143 -12.27 1.07 -8.71
C LEU A 143 -12.27 2.61 -8.80
N LEU A 144 -12.29 3.18 -10.01
CA LEU A 144 -12.10 4.62 -10.23
C LEU A 144 -13.04 5.49 -9.39
N GLU A 145 -14.33 5.19 -9.40
CA GLU A 145 -15.32 6.00 -8.68
C GLU A 145 -15.14 5.93 -7.15
N SER A 146 -14.82 4.75 -6.61
CA SER A 146 -14.53 4.60 -5.18
C SER A 146 -13.26 5.38 -4.79
N VAL A 147 -12.24 5.40 -5.66
CA VAL A 147 -11.02 6.19 -5.46
C VAL A 147 -11.27 7.69 -5.58
N ARG A 148 -12.10 8.16 -6.53
CA ARG A 148 -12.54 9.55 -6.65
C ARG A 148 -13.34 10.00 -5.41
N GLY A 149 -14.13 9.10 -4.83
CA GLY A 149 -14.82 9.30 -3.55
C GLY A 149 -13.83 9.56 -2.41
N PHE A 150 -12.80 8.73 -2.29
CA PHE A 150 -11.73 8.92 -1.32
C PHE A 150 -10.98 10.25 -1.52
N LYS A 151 -10.59 10.57 -2.76
CA LYS A 151 -9.99 11.85 -3.12
C LYS A 151 -10.85 13.03 -2.64
N SER A 152 -12.13 12.99 -2.96
CA SER A 152 -13.08 14.04 -2.57
C SER A 152 -13.22 14.19 -1.05
N PHE A 153 -13.10 13.09 -0.31
CA PHE A 153 -13.11 13.09 1.15
C PHE A 153 -11.87 13.78 1.74
N VAL A 154 -10.67 13.47 1.22
CA VAL A 154 -9.40 14.03 1.73
C VAL A 154 -9.20 15.48 1.31
N ASP A 155 -9.64 15.87 0.11
CA ASP A 155 -9.59 17.25 -0.38
C ASP A 155 -10.39 18.19 0.53
N LYS A 156 -11.60 17.78 0.97
CA LYS A 156 -12.44 18.55 1.89
C LYS A 156 -11.82 18.77 3.27
N ARG A 157 -10.80 17.99 3.61
CA ARG A 157 -10.06 18.04 4.88
C ARG A 157 -8.68 18.65 4.74
N GLU A 158 -8.33 19.11 3.54
CA GLU A 158 -7.03 19.68 3.21
C GLU A 158 -5.86 18.72 3.53
N VAL A 159 -6.12 17.40 3.44
CA VAL A 159 -5.09 16.37 3.62
C VAL A 159 -4.26 16.29 2.32
N PRO A 160 -2.93 16.47 2.39
CA PRO A 160 -2.08 16.41 1.19
C PRO A 160 -2.16 15.04 0.50
N LEU A 161 -2.52 15.06 -0.78
CA LEU A 161 -2.66 13.87 -1.63
C LEU A 161 -1.97 14.11 -2.97
N THR A 162 -1.06 13.22 -3.37
CA THR A 162 -0.56 13.16 -4.74
C THR A 162 -1.46 12.21 -5.53
N TYR A 163 -2.48 12.78 -6.17
CA TYR A 163 -3.46 12.04 -6.96
C TYR A 163 -3.06 12.01 -8.43
N ILE A 164 -3.14 10.84 -9.05
CA ILE A 164 -2.90 10.68 -10.48
C ILE A 164 -4.04 9.85 -11.09
N GLU A 165 -4.69 10.42 -12.08
CA GLU A 165 -5.67 9.75 -12.92
C GLU A 165 -5.15 9.81 -14.35
N ASP A 166 -5.00 8.67 -15.01
CA ASP A 166 -4.41 8.58 -16.35
C ASP A 166 -4.92 7.33 -17.08
N ASP A 167 -4.64 7.24 -18.38
CA ASP A 167 -5.09 6.13 -19.23
C ASP A 167 -4.58 4.77 -18.73
N GLY A 168 -5.50 3.80 -18.64
CA GLY A 168 -5.23 2.42 -18.25
C GLY A 168 -6.34 1.81 -17.38
N GLY A 169 -6.30 0.48 -17.23
CA GLY A 169 -7.26 -0.28 -16.43
C GLY A 169 -6.69 -0.84 -15.12
N HIS A 170 -7.35 -1.87 -14.59
CA HIS A 170 -6.89 -2.62 -13.42
C HIS A 170 -5.81 -3.65 -13.79
N GLU A 171 -4.65 -3.18 -14.23
CA GLU A 171 -3.66 -4.00 -14.93
C GLU A 171 -2.20 -3.67 -14.60
N TRP A 172 -1.31 -4.62 -14.88
CA TRP A 172 0.11 -4.53 -14.55
C TRP A 172 0.85 -3.42 -15.28
N ASP A 173 0.51 -3.15 -16.54
CA ASP A 173 1.18 -2.10 -17.32
C ASP A 173 0.97 -0.72 -16.69
N PHE A 174 -0.23 -0.46 -16.16
CA PHE A 174 -0.51 0.73 -15.36
C PHE A 174 0.36 0.74 -14.09
N TRP A 175 0.34 -0.34 -13.29
CA TRP A 175 1.09 -0.37 -12.03
C TRP A 175 2.61 -0.27 -12.21
N ASP A 176 3.19 -0.89 -13.25
CA ASP A 176 4.63 -0.81 -13.57
C ASP A 176 5.05 0.63 -13.93
N LYS A 177 4.22 1.36 -14.69
CA LYS A 177 4.44 2.77 -14.98
C LYS A 177 4.47 3.59 -13.69
N TYR A 178 3.46 3.45 -12.83
CA TYR A 178 3.35 4.33 -11.67
C TYR A 178 4.26 3.96 -10.52
N VAL A 179 4.69 2.69 -10.38
CA VAL A 179 5.66 2.35 -9.33
C VAL A 179 7.01 3.02 -9.59
N LYS A 180 7.41 3.20 -10.85
CA LYS A 180 8.60 3.99 -11.22
C LYS A 180 8.45 5.45 -10.78
N ASN A 181 7.32 6.07 -11.13
CA ASN A 181 7.02 7.45 -10.73
C ASN A 181 6.94 7.62 -9.20
N PHE A 182 6.42 6.61 -8.49
CA PHE A 182 6.39 6.61 -7.03
C PHE A 182 7.79 6.61 -6.43
N LEU A 183 8.71 5.79 -6.96
CA LEU A 183 10.10 5.77 -6.50
C LEU A 183 10.80 7.12 -6.72
N GLU A 184 10.49 7.82 -7.82
CA GLU A 184 11.00 9.18 -8.07
C GLU A 184 10.38 10.24 -7.15
N TRP A 185 9.14 10.02 -6.71
CA TRP A 185 8.43 10.91 -5.79
C TRP A 185 8.89 10.79 -4.33
N LEU A 186 9.43 9.64 -3.94
CA LEU A 186 9.97 9.42 -2.60
C LEU A 186 11.19 10.32 -2.33
N PRO A 187 11.38 10.79 -1.08
CA PRO A 187 12.52 11.64 -0.71
C PRO A 187 13.81 10.83 -0.51
N LEU A 188 14.24 10.11 -1.55
CA LEU A 188 15.44 9.27 -1.51
C LEU A 188 16.70 10.14 -1.60
N GLU A 189 17.74 9.83 -0.81
CA GLU A 189 19.05 10.47 -0.94
C GLU A 189 19.64 10.20 -2.34
N GLU A 190 20.34 11.19 -2.93
CA GLU A 190 21.02 11.00 -4.22
C GLU A 190 22.08 9.90 -4.15
N LYS A 191 22.33 9.24 -5.29
CA LYS A 191 23.08 7.98 -5.52
C LYS A 191 24.57 7.94 -5.08
N GLY A 192 25.02 8.70 -4.09
CA GLY A 192 26.43 8.89 -3.73
C GLY A 192 26.98 8.03 -2.58
N ASN A 193 26.14 7.51 -1.69
CA ASN A 193 26.60 6.95 -0.40
C ASN A 193 26.23 5.47 -0.17
N TYR A 194 26.23 4.63 -1.20
CA TYR A 194 26.06 3.19 -1.00
C TYR A 194 27.39 2.54 -0.62
N LEU A 195 27.49 2.01 0.61
CA LEU A 195 28.54 1.07 0.98
C LEU A 195 28.25 -0.28 0.32
N ASN A 196 28.98 -0.58 -0.75
CA ASN A 196 29.06 -1.91 -1.33
C ASN A 196 29.66 -2.87 -0.28
N SER A 197 29.10 -4.08 -0.16
CA SER A 197 29.60 -5.14 0.73
C SER A 197 31.01 -5.66 0.39
N GLY A 198 31.67 -5.09 -0.63
CA GLY A 198 33.03 -5.44 -1.06
C GLY A 198 33.12 -6.78 -1.78
N ASN A 199 32.01 -7.48 -1.98
CA ASN A 199 31.96 -8.78 -2.66
C ASN A 199 31.78 -8.68 -4.18
N VAL A 200 31.73 -7.46 -4.74
CA VAL A 200 31.67 -7.22 -6.18
C VAL A 200 32.98 -6.58 -6.62
N ALA A 201 33.84 -7.38 -7.26
CA ALA A 201 35.09 -6.89 -7.83
C ALA A 201 34.82 -5.74 -8.82
N GLU A 202 35.64 -4.69 -8.72
CA GLU A 202 35.57 -3.46 -9.49
C GLU A 202 35.77 -3.69 -10.99
N HIS A 203 34.77 -4.21 -11.71
CA HIS A 203 34.70 -4.10 -13.16
C HIS A 203 33.32 -3.57 -13.58
N GLY A 204 33.28 -2.24 -13.72
CA GLY A 204 32.35 -1.43 -14.52
C GLY A 204 31.00 -2.04 -14.90
N PHE A 205 30.04 -2.06 -13.97
CA PHE A 205 28.60 -2.16 -14.27
C PHE A 205 27.80 -1.38 -13.21
N ARG A 206 27.83 -0.05 -13.28
CA ARG A 206 27.19 0.86 -12.29
C ARG A 206 25.68 1.05 -12.44
N ASP A 207 25.06 0.53 -13.50
CA ASP A 207 23.59 0.54 -13.67
C ASP A 207 22.92 -0.79 -13.34
N ALA A 208 23.70 -1.87 -13.26
CA ALA A 208 23.15 -3.21 -13.18
C ALA A 208 22.56 -3.54 -11.81
N ASP A 209 23.00 -2.93 -10.70
CA ASP A 209 22.59 -3.38 -9.36
C ASP A 209 21.29 -2.74 -8.86
N ALA A 210 21.00 -1.49 -9.24
CA ALA A 210 19.68 -0.89 -9.04
C ALA A 210 18.65 -1.49 -10.01
N GLN A 211 19.04 -1.73 -11.27
CA GLN A 211 18.22 -2.51 -12.19
C GLN A 211 18.08 -3.96 -11.76
N LYS A 212 19.04 -4.57 -11.05
CA LYS A 212 18.90 -5.91 -10.48
C LYS A 212 18.05 -5.90 -9.21
N ALA A 213 18.04 -4.84 -8.40
CA ALA A 213 17.12 -4.74 -7.27
C ALA A 213 15.68 -4.56 -7.77
N GLN A 214 15.49 -3.71 -8.78
CA GLN A 214 14.21 -3.53 -9.47
C GLN A 214 13.81 -4.78 -10.26
N ALA A 215 14.73 -5.42 -10.98
CA ALA A 215 14.48 -6.68 -11.68
C ALA A 215 14.37 -7.87 -10.73
N ALA A 216 14.95 -7.84 -9.53
CA ALA A 216 14.74 -8.86 -8.50
C ALA A 216 13.39 -8.65 -7.81
N LEU A 217 12.94 -7.42 -7.62
CA LEU A 217 11.59 -7.12 -7.16
C LEU A 217 10.58 -7.59 -8.22
N VAL A 218 10.78 -7.22 -9.50
CA VAL A 218 9.93 -7.60 -10.64
C VAL A 218 9.98 -9.12 -10.90
N ALA A 219 11.17 -9.75 -10.93
CA ALA A 219 11.30 -11.20 -11.15
C ALA A 219 10.77 -12.01 -9.95
N TRP A 220 10.93 -11.53 -8.71
CA TRP A 220 10.28 -12.14 -7.56
C TRP A 220 8.75 -11.98 -7.64
N PHE A 221 8.24 -10.83 -8.09
CA PHE A 221 6.82 -10.64 -8.37
C PHE A 221 6.30 -11.59 -9.48
N GLU A 222 7.07 -11.83 -10.54
CA GLU A 222 6.72 -12.74 -11.65
C GLU A 222 6.82 -14.23 -11.28
N GLU A 223 7.80 -14.63 -10.46
CA GLU A 223 8.06 -16.03 -10.09
C GLU A 223 7.10 -16.53 -9.00
N THR A 224 6.57 -15.63 -8.16
CA THR A 224 5.60 -15.97 -7.12
C THR A 224 4.19 -16.26 -7.68
N LEU A 225 3.93 -15.96 -8.95
CA LEU A 225 2.62 -16.12 -9.61
C LEU A 225 2.52 -17.28 -10.60
N LYS A 226 3.56 -18.13 -10.70
CA LYS A 226 3.53 -19.38 -11.50
C LYS A 226 3.25 -20.65 -10.68
N LYS A 227 2.74 -20.52 -9.45
CA LYS A 227 2.23 -21.63 -8.64
C LYS A 227 0.85 -21.28 -8.10
#